data_AF-A0A353GID3-F1
#
_entry.id   AF-A0A353GID3-F1
#
_cell.length_a   1.000
_cell.length_b   1.000
_cell.length_c   1.000
_cell.angle_alpha   90.00
_cell.angle_beta   90.00
_cell.angle_gamma   90.00
#
_symmetry.space_group_name_H-M   'P 1'
#
loop_
_entity.id
_entity.type
_entity.pdbx_description
1 polymer ?
#
loop_
_entity_poly.entity_id
_entity_poly.type
_entity_poly.pdbx_seq_one_letter_code
_entity_poly.pdbx_strand_id
1 'polypeptide(L)'
;MAKARAPHQHQEEPIRNFSKTLIDTQMNIYESEWELNAEDMGLHPTAETQWNFHKFTLHGGKQQGVDILTLNNGRMEFDIVLSRGMNILDASLDDIFFGWDSPVGGAACEAIHPAYVRLEEKGG
;
A
#
# COMPACT_ATOMS: atom_id res chain seq x y z
N MET A 1 53.25 7.24 -27.71
CA MET A 1 52.05 8.10 -27.59
C MET A 1 50.84 7.19 -27.40
N ALA A 2 50.36 7.01 -26.17
CA ALA A 2 49.22 6.15 -25.86
C ALA A 2 48.09 7.03 -25.29
N LYS A 3 46.92 7.01 -25.92
CA LYS A 3 45.74 7.77 -25.50
C LYS A 3 45.20 7.20 -24.19
N ALA A 4 45.11 8.03 -23.16
CA ALA A 4 44.42 7.71 -21.92
C ALA A 4 42.91 7.57 -22.20
N ARG A 5 42.33 6.42 -21.83
CA ARG A 5 40.89 6.16 -21.86
C ARG A 5 40.27 6.88 -20.65
N ALA A 6 39.37 7.83 -20.91
CA ALA A 6 38.65 8.57 -19.89
C ALA A 6 37.82 7.62 -19.00
N PRO A 7 37.71 7.88 -17.69
CA PRO A 7 36.84 7.10 -16.82
C PRO A 7 35.38 7.38 -17.19
N HIS A 8 34.63 6.32 -17.47
CA HIS A 8 33.19 6.35 -17.65
C HIS A 8 32.53 6.81 -16.35
N GLN A 9 32.22 8.10 -16.23
CA GLN A 9 31.34 8.59 -15.18
C GLN A 9 29.92 8.13 -15.51
N HIS A 10 29.45 7.08 -14.83
CA HIS A 10 28.02 6.86 -14.68
C HIS A 10 27.50 7.99 -13.80
N GLN A 11 26.88 8.99 -14.42
CA GLN A 11 26.04 9.95 -13.72
C GLN A 11 24.75 9.19 -13.39
N GLU A 12 24.57 8.79 -12.13
CA GLU A 12 23.26 8.39 -11.62
C GLU A 12 22.38 9.64 -11.64
N GLU A 13 21.44 9.71 -12.60
CA GLU A 13 20.44 10.77 -12.63
C GLU A 13 19.62 10.73 -11.33
N PRO A 14 19.33 11.88 -10.68
CA PRO A 14 18.54 11.89 -9.48
C PRO A 14 17.13 11.41 -9.79
N ILE A 15 16.73 10.31 -9.15
CA ILE A 15 15.36 9.79 -9.18
C ILE A 15 14.43 10.97 -8.82
N ARG A 16 13.45 11.28 -9.68
CA ARG A 16 12.41 12.26 -9.32
C ARG A 16 11.62 11.67 -8.14
N ASN A 17 11.91 12.14 -6.94
CA ASN A 17 11.21 11.69 -5.74
C ASN A 17 9.80 12.31 -5.72
N PHE A 18 8.79 11.48 -5.90
CA PHE A 18 7.40 11.83 -5.61
C PHE A 18 7.08 11.45 -4.16
N SER A 19 6.40 12.33 -3.43
CA SER A 19 5.97 12.10 -2.05
C SER A 19 4.59 12.71 -1.81
N LYS A 20 3.68 11.95 -1.22
CA LYS A 20 2.33 12.39 -0.82
C LYS A 20 2.05 11.99 0.62
N THR A 21 1.60 12.95 1.43
CA THR A 21 1.16 12.70 2.80
C THR A 21 -0.33 12.36 2.81
N LEU A 22 -0.68 11.17 3.34
CA LEU A 22 -2.07 10.71 3.42
C LEU A 22 -2.66 10.79 4.84
N ILE A 23 -1.80 10.71 5.85
CA ILE A 23 -2.16 10.80 7.28
C ILE A 23 -1.02 11.53 7.98
N ASP A 24 -1.33 12.60 8.70
CA ASP A 24 -0.38 13.34 9.55
C ASP A 24 -1.11 13.92 10.76
N THR A 25 -0.72 13.50 11.96
CA THR A 25 -1.35 13.94 13.21
C THR A 25 -0.89 15.33 13.66
N GLN A 26 0.31 15.76 13.27
CA GLN A 26 0.83 17.09 13.61
C GLN A 26 0.18 18.17 12.76
N MET A 27 0.00 17.86 11.47
CA MET A 27 -0.61 18.76 10.49
C MET A 27 -2.13 18.60 10.38
N ASN A 28 -2.72 17.65 11.12
CA ASN A 28 -4.14 17.28 11.06
C ASN A 28 -4.62 16.95 9.64
N ILE A 29 -3.81 16.17 8.93
CA ILE A 29 -4.11 15.69 7.58
C ILE A 29 -4.70 14.29 7.68
N TYR A 30 -5.84 14.10 7.03
CA TYR A 30 -6.46 12.79 6.87
C TYR A 30 -7.20 12.75 5.53
N GLU A 31 -6.66 11.99 4.58
CA GLU A 31 -7.26 11.77 3.27
C GLU A 31 -8.09 10.47 3.30
N SER A 32 -9.42 10.53 3.38
CA SER A 32 -10.24 9.30 3.49
C SER A 32 -10.18 8.42 2.25
N GLU A 33 -9.94 9.02 1.09
CA GLU A 33 -9.84 8.34 -0.20
C GLU A 33 -8.74 9.00 -1.02
N TRP A 34 -7.86 8.20 -1.62
CA TRP A 34 -6.81 8.70 -2.49
C TRP A 34 -6.37 7.61 -3.46
N GLU A 35 -6.18 7.98 -4.72
CA GLU A 35 -5.69 7.09 -5.76
C GLU A 35 -4.51 7.73 -6.49
N LEU A 36 -3.60 6.88 -6.96
CA LEU A 36 -2.50 7.27 -7.83
C LEU A 36 -2.16 6.12 -8.77
N ASN A 37 -2.12 6.42 -10.06
CA ASN A 37 -1.67 5.50 -11.09
C ASN A 37 -0.60 6.14 -11.98
N ALA A 38 -0.11 5.38 -12.96
CA ALA A 38 0.89 5.86 -13.90
C ALA A 38 0.42 7.03 -14.78
N GLU A 39 -0.87 7.08 -15.14
CA GLU A 39 -1.42 8.17 -15.96
C GLU A 39 -1.42 9.49 -15.21
N ASP A 40 -1.68 9.47 -13.89
CA ASP A 40 -1.60 10.66 -13.03
C ASP A 40 -0.18 11.25 -12.97
N MET A 41 0.83 10.43 -13.27
CA MET A 41 2.23 10.86 -13.39
C MET A 41 2.63 11.25 -14.82
N GLY A 42 1.68 11.25 -15.77
CA GLY A 42 1.95 11.50 -17.18
C GLY A 42 2.72 10.37 -17.87
N LEU A 43 2.73 9.17 -17.29
CA LEU A 43 3.31 7.97 -17.89
C LEU A 43 2.22 7.25 -18.68
N HIS A 44 2.56 6.80 -19.89
CA HIS A 44 1.64 5.99 -20.68
C HIS A 44 1.53 4.58 -20.08
N PRO A 45 0.32 4.02 -19.91
CA PRO A 45 0.14 2.66 -19.42
C PRO A 45 0.80 1.65 -20.37
N THR A 46 1.81 0.98 -19.86
CA THR A 46 2.48 -0.18 -20.45
C THR A 46 2.44 -1.31 -19.44
N ALA A 47 2.78 -2.53 -19.84
CA ALA A 47 2.88 -3.66 -18.90
C ALA A 47 3.83 -3.39 -17.72
N GLU A 48 4.81 -2.49 -17.87
CA GLU A 48 5.76 -2.09 -16.82
C GLU A 48 5.26 -0.93 -15.94
N THR A 49 4.16 -0.27 -16.33
CA THR A 49 3.60 0.88 -15.62
C THR A 49 2.14 0.66 -15.20
N GLN A 50 1.68 -0.59 -15.16
CA GLN A 50 0.36 -0.96 -14.64
C GLN A 50 0.35 -1.05 -13.11
N TRP A 51 0.92 -0.03 -12.45
CA TRP A 51 0.84 0.08 -11.00
C TRP A 51 -0.25 1.05 -10.59
N ASN A 52 -0.86 0.79 -9.44
CA ASN A 52 -1.79 1.70 -8.78
C ASN A 52 -1.60 1.65 -7.26
N PHE A 53 -1.88 2.77 -6.62
CA PHE A 53 -2.02 2.91 -5.18
C PHE A 53 -3.44 3.39 -4.92
N HIS A 54 -4.13 2.75 -3.98
CA HIS A 54 -5.47 3.16 -3.59
C HIS A 54 -5.62 3.10 -2.08
N LYS A 55 -5.87 4.25 -1.46
CA LYS A 55 -6.22 4.37 -0.05
C LYS A 55 -7.72 4.60 0.07
N PHE A 56 -8.37 3.86 0.98
CA PHE A 56 -9.77 4.07 1.31
C PHE A 56 -10.06 3.70 2.76
N THR A 57 -11.15 4.25 3.29
CA THR A 57 -11.63 3.94 4.64
C THR A 57 -12.83 3.01 4.57
N LEU A 58 -12.76 1.89 5.28
CA LEU A 58 -13.84 0.93 5.42
C LEU A 58 -15.00 1.49 6.24
N HIS A 59 -16.21 1.14 5.82
CA HIS A 59 -17.45 1.57 6.46
C HIS A 59 -18.37 0.37 6.76
N GLY A 60 -19.15 0.49 7.83
CA GLY A 60 -20.08 -0.53 8.31
C GLY A 60 -19.46 -1.55 9.27
N GLY A 61 -20.31 -2.20 10.08
CA GLY A 61 -19.92 -3.33 10.92
C GLY A 61 -18.80 -3.03 11.92
N LYS A 62 -17.94 -4.03 12.16
CA LYS A 62 -16.79 -3.91 13.08
C LYS A 62 -15.57 -3.28 12.41
N GLN A 63 -15.60 -3.07 11.10
CA GLN A 63 -14.51 -2.47 10.32
C GLN A 63 -14.65 -0.95 10.14
N GLN A 64 -15.73 -0.34 10.64
CA GLN A 64 -15.97 1.10 10.52
C GLN A 64 -14.72 1.91 10.94
N GLY A 65 -14.23 2.76 10.02
CA GLY A 65 -13.11 3.66 10.26
C GLY A 65 -11.73 2.99 10.09
N VAL A 66 -11.66 1.78 9.56
CA VAL A 66 -10.38 1.14 9.24
C VAL A 66 -9.86 1.64 7.91
N ASP A 67 -8.66 2.21 7.91
CA ASP A 67 -7.99 2.66 6.68
C ASP A 67 -7.17 1.53 6.06
N ILE A 68 -7.38 1.32 4.77
CA ILE A 68 -6.63 0.38 3.92
C ILE A 68 -5.86 1.17 2.86
N LEU A 69 -4.65 0.73 2.55
CA LEU A 69 -3.89 1.13 1.38
C LEU A 69 -3.54 -0.11 0.57
N THR A 70 -4.13 -0.22 -0.61
CA THR A 70 -3.85 -1.25 -1.61
C THR A 70 -2.73 -0.78 -2.52
N LEU A 71 -1.77 -1.66 -2.75
CA LEU A 71 -0.68 -1.46 -3.69
C LEU A 71 -0.71 -2.59 -4.70
N ASN A 72 -0.78 -2.24 -5.98
CA ASN A 72 -0.77 -3.21 -7.06
C ASN A 72 0.26 -2.77 -8.12
N ASN A 73 1.09 -3.69 -8.60
CA ASN A 73 2.10 -3.43 -9.65
C ASN A 73 1.87 -4.23 -10.96
N GLY A 74 0.66 -4.76 -11.13
CA GLY A 74 0.23 -5.60 -12.24
C GLY A 74 0.46 -7.09 -12.03
N ARG A 75 1.37 -7.48 -11.12
CA ARG A 75 1.67 -8.89 -10.79
C ARG A 75 1.45 -9.23 -9.33
N MET A 76 1.76 -8.29 -8.46
CA MET A 76 1.60 -8.39 -7.03
C MET A 76 0.61 -7.34 -6.57
N GLU A 77 -0.32 -7.74 -5.73
CA GLU A 77 -1.22 -6.86 -4.99
C GLU A 77 -1.07 -7.14 -3.50
N PHE A 78 -1.10 -6.11 -2.66
CA PHE A 78 -1.14 -6.31 -1.21
C PHE A 78 -1.81 -5.14 -0.52
N ASP A 79 -2.44 -5.47 0.60
CA ASP A 79 -3.22 -4.53 1.40
C ASP A 79 -2.52 -4.20 2.70
N ILE A 80 -2.40 -2.91 3.00
CA ILE A 80 -1.84 -2.40 4.25
C ILE A 80 -2.95 -1.80 5.10
N VAL A 81 -3.12 -2.29 6.32
CA VAL A 81 -4.04 -1.74 7.31
C VAL A 81 -3.37 -0.61 8.10
N LEU A 82 -3.54 0.62 7.63
CA LEU A 82 -2.89 1.81 8.20
C LEU A 82 -3.30 2.04 9.66
N SER A 83 -4.58 1.82 9.98
CA SER A 83 -5.13 2.02 11.34
C SER A 83 -4.67 0.97 12.36
N ARG A 84 -4.02 -0.12 11.92
CA ARG A 84 -3.52 -1.19 12.79
C ARG A 84 -1.99 -1.28 12.79
N GLY A 85 -1.31 -0.14 12.80
CA GLY A 85 0.16 -0.10 12.84
C GLY A 85 0.81 -0.43 11.49
N MET A 86 0.08 -0.21 10.38
CA MET A 86 0.54 -0.47 9.02
C MET A 86 0.90 -1.94 8.76
N ASN A 87 0.11 -2.86 9.30
CA ASN A 87 0.27 -4.29 9.04
C ASN A 87 -0.15 -4.62 7.61
N ILE A 88 0.53 -5.60 6.99
CA ILE A 88 0.06 -6.23 5.76
C ILE A 88 -1.08 -7.18 6.13
N LEU A 89 -2.24 -7.00 5.51
CA LEU A 89 -3.41 -7.86 5.71
C LEU A 89 -3.25 -9.16 4.94
N ASP A 90 -2.99 -9.02 3.65
CA ASP A 90 -2.76 -10.10 2.70
C ASP A 90 -1.94 -9.56 1.51
N ALA A 91 -1.46 -10.51 0.71
CA ALA A 91 -0.83 -10.23 -0.57
C ALA A 91 -1.20 -11.33 -1.56
N SER A 92 -1.28 -10.99 -2.84
CA SER A 92 -1.33 -11.93 -3.95
C SER A 92 -0.17 -11.68 -4.89
N LEU A 93 0.39 -12.76 -5.46
CA LEU A 93 1.39 -12.71 -6.51
C LEU A 93 1.04 -13.73 -7.56
N ASP A 94 0.68 -13.28 -8.76
CA ASP A 94 0.18 -14.13 -9.84
C ASP A 94 -0.95 -15.05 -9.30
N ASP A 95 -0.77 -16.38 -9.28
CA ASP A 95 -1.76 -17.34 -8.78
C ASP A 95 -1.59 -17.73 -7.29
N ILE A 96 -0.69 -17.07 -6.57
CA ILE A 96 -0.33 -17.41 -5.19
C ILE A 96 -0.89 -16.36 -4.23
N PHE A 97 -1.72 -16.81 -3.29
CA PHE A 97 -2.24 -15.98 -2.21
C PHE A 97 -1.43 -16.17 -0.92
N PHE A 98 -1.03 -15.05 -0.32
CA PHE A 98 -0.34 -14.93 0.94
C PHE A 98 -1.24 -14.20 1.93
N GLY A 99 -2.10 -14.95 2.59
CA GLY A 99 -2.98 -14.41 3.61
C GLY A 99 -3.54 -15.53 4.47
N TRP A 100 -4.18 -15.14 5.56
CA TRP A 100 -4.97 -16.07 6.34
C TRP A 100 -6.41 -15.98 5.87
N ASP A 101 -7.04 -17.09 5.53
CA ASP A 101 -8.47 -17.11 5.24
C ASP A 101 -9.21 -17.24 6.58
N SER A 102 -9.60 -16.10 7.18
CA SER A 102 -10.26 -16.10 8.50
C SER A 102 -11.68 -16.67 8.37
N PRO A 103 -12.13 -17.52 9.31
CA PRO A 103 -13.49 -18.03 9.34
C PRO A 103 -14.55 -16.93 9.58
N VAL A 104 -14.14 -15.68 9.82
CA VAL A 104 -14.99 -14.50 9.85
C VAL A 104 -15.01 -13.87 8.44
N GLY A 105 -15.73 -14.53 7.52
CA GLY A 105 -16.22 -13.98 6.24
C GLY A 105 -15.18 -13.50 5.21
N GLY A 106 -14.62 -14.42 4.43
CA GLY A 106 -14.33 -14.33 2.97
C GLY A 106 -13.37 -13.26 2.44
N ALA A 107 -12.31 -13.71 1.75
CA ALA A 107 -11.37 -13.01 0.83
C ALA A 107 -10.62 -11.76 1.36
N ALA A 108 -11.13 -11.08 2.37
CA ALA A 108 -10.41 -10.16 3.21
C ALA A 108 -10.88 -10.48 4.62
N CYS A 109 -10.01 -11.02 5.46
CA CYS A 109 -10.27 -11.10 6.89
C CYS A 109 -10.89 -9.77 7.34
N GLU A 110 -12.13 -9.74 7.82
CA GLU A 110 -12.80 -8.51 8.25
C GLU A 110 -11.82 -7.74 9.14
N ALA A 111 -11.26 -6.63 8.62
CA ALA A 111 -10.26 -5.88 9.32
C ALA A 111 -10.98 -5.14 10.44
N ILE A 112 -11.12 -5.81 11.59
CA ILE A 112 -11.86 -5.27 12.73
C ILE A 112 -11.11 -4.02 13.21
N HIS A 113 -11.84 -2.94 13.47
CA HIS A 113 -11.27 -1.72 14.02
C HIS A 113 -10.69 -2.00 15.42
N PRO A 114 -9.50 -1.46 15.76
CA PRO A 114 -8.88 -1.66 17.08
C PRO A 114 -9.81 -1.41 18.26
N ALA A 115 -10.67 -0.38 18.17
CA ALA A 115 -11.64 -0.03 19.21
C ALA A 115 -12.69 -1.13 19.50
N TYR A 116 -12.94 -2.05 18.57
CA TYR A 116 -13.89 -3.16 18.77
C TYR A 116 -13.22 -4.47 19.19
N VAL A 117 -11.90 -4.49 19.36
CA VAL A 117 -11.20 -5.66 19.91
C VAL A 117 -11.35 -5.67 21.43
N ARG A 118 -12.12 -6.62 21.96
CA ARG A 118 -12.20 -6.85 23.41
C ARG A 118 -10.90 -7.46 23.90
N LEU A 119 -10.07 -6.65 24.56
CA LEU A 119 -8.79 -7.10 25.14
C LEU A 119 -8.99 -8.12 26.28
N GLU A 120 -10.15 -8.09 26.95
CA GLU A 120 -10.48 -8.93 28.11
C GLU A 120 -10.81 -10.40 27.76
N GLU A 121 -11.02 -10.72 26.49
CA GLU A 121 -11.31 -12.10 26.03
C GLU A 121 -10.05 -12.90 25.68
N LYS A 122 -8.85 -12.29 25.79
CA LYS A 122 -7.58 -13.03 25.77
C LYS A 122 -7.27 -13.53 27.19
N GLY A 123 -8.10 -14.46 27.65
CA GLY A 123 -7.87 -15.19 28.90
C GLY A 123 -6.57 -15.99 28.83
N GLY A 124 -5.67 -15.71 29.77
CA GLY A 124 -4.68 -16.66 30.26
C GLY A 124 -5.20 -17.32 31.53
#